data_AF-A0A933TA39-F1
#
_entry.id   AF-A0A933TA39-F1
#
_cell.length_a   1.000
_cell.length_b   1.000
_cell.length_c   1.000
_cell.angle_alpha   90.00
_cell.angle_beta   90.00
_cell.angle_gamma   90.00
#
_symmetry.space_group_name_H-M   'P 1'
#
loop_
_entity.id
_entity.type
_entity.pdbx_description
1 polymer ?
#
loop_
_entity_poly.entity_id
_entity_poly.type
_entity_poly.pdbx_seq_one_letter_code
_entity_poly.pdbx_strand_id
1 'polypeptide(L)'
;NVIKKEKLDNKDCYVIESLPSTDEEKKTTGYAKRILWVTTDTFVTLKIDFYDHSMKLLKTQTAHDIKTIKGKMMRADKILMAHHQNKHQTVMGLLERKIDENIDDSVFSERAVTSFK
;
A
#
# COMPACT_ATOMS: atom_id res chain seq x y z
N ASN A 1 7.39 3.69 -13.53
CA ASN A 1 7.60 2.99 -14.82
C ASN A 1 6.58 1.87 -14.97
N VAL A 2 5.66 1.95 -15.94
CA VAL A 2 4.81 0.78 -16.28
C VAL A 2 5.70 -0.22 -17.01
N ILE A 3 5.90 -1.40 -16.44
CA ILE A 3 6.82 -2.41 -16.99
C ILE A 3 6.10 -3.45 -17.85
N LYS A 4 4.81 -3.70 -17.59
CA LYS A 4 3.94 -4.55 -18.41
C LYS A 4 2.47 -4.35 -18.04
N LYS A 5 1.60 -4.98 -18.82
CA LYS A 5 0.19 -5.22 -18.46
C LYS A 5 0.00 -6.71 -18.23
N GLU A 6 -0.70 -7.08 -17.18
CA GLU A 6 -1.08 -8.47 -16.95
C GLU A 6 -2.42 -8.56 -16.20
N LYS A 7 -3.04 -9.74 -16.25
CA LYS A 7 -4.23 -10.01 -15.47
C LYS A 7 -3.85 -10.55 -14.10
N LEU A 8 -4.42 -9.95 -13.05
CA LEU A 8 -4.36 -10.47 -11.69
C LEU A 8 -5.80 -10.70 -11.22
N ASP A 9 -6.14 -11.94 -10.84
CA ASP A 9 -7.48 -12.34 -10.42
C ASP A 9 -8.58 -11.87 -11.40
N ASN A 10 -8.37 -12.14 -12.70
CA ASN A 10 -9.22 -11.73 -13.82
C ASN A 10 -9.39 -10.22 -14.04
N LYS A 11 -8.61 -9.36 -13.36
CA LYS A 11 -8.60 -7.91 -13.57
C LYS A 11 -7.37 -7.48 -14.35
N ASP A 12 -7.57 -6.68 -15.40
CA ASP A 12 -6.47 -6.07 -16.14
C ASP A 12 -5.73 -5.07 -15.25
N CYS A 13 -4.41 -5.25 -15.13
CA CYS A 13 -3.55 -4.44 -14.28
C CYS A 13 -2.37 -3.87 -15.07
N TYR A 14 -2.02 -2.63 -14.76
CA TYR A 14 -0.67 -2.11 -14.97
C TYR A 14 0.24 -2.72 -13.91
N VAL A 15 1.37 -3.28 -14.36
CA VAL A 15 2.47 -3.64 -13.47
C VAL A 15 3.46 -2.50 -13.48
N ILE A 16 3.69 -1.90 -12.31
CA ILE A 16 4.50 -0.69 -12.16
C ILE A 16 5.69 -0.99 -11.28
N GLU A 17 6.88 -0.67 -11.76
CA GLU A 17 8.08 -0.61 -10.93
C GLU A 17 8.23 0.80 -10.33
N SER A 18 8.38 0.83 -9.00
CA SER A 18 8.62 2.01 -8.19
C SER A 18 9.98 1.87 -7.49
N LEU A 19 10.83 2.86 -7.72
CA LEU A 19 12.17 2.99 -7.14
C LEU A 19 12.19 4.20 -6.18
N PRO A 20 13.02 4.19 -5.13
CA PRO A 20 13.29 5.38 -4.34
C PRO A 20 13.78 6.53 -5.23
N SER A 21 13.26 7.74 -5.00
CA SER A 21 13.50 8.91 -5.86
C SER A 21 14.75 9.69 -5.46
N THR A 22 15.16 9.63 -4.19
CA THR A 22 16.35 10.32 -3.68
C THR A 22 17.34 9.36 -3.02
N ASP A 23 18.59 9.81 -2.85
CA ASP A 23 19.61 9.02 -2.15
C ASP A 23 19.33 8.88 -0.65
N GLU A 24 18.61 9.83 -0.06
CA GLU A 24 18.14 9.74 1.32
C GLU A 24 17.06 8.67 1.48
N GLU A 25 16.10 8.61 0.56
CA GLU A 25 15.09 7.55 0.53
C GLU A 25 15.77 6.18 0.36
N LYS A 26 16.73 6.05 -0.56
CA LYS A 26 17.49 4.78 -0.74
C LYS A 26 18.12 4.28 0.55
N LYS A 27 18.54 5.17 1.45
CA LYS A 27 19.15 4.81 2.75
C LYS A 27 18.11 4.45 3.81
N THR A 28 16.90 4.99 3.74
CA THR A 28 15.90 4.92 4.82
C THR A 28 14.73 3.97 4.54
N THR A 29 14.34 3.72 3.29
CA THR A 29 13.09 2.96 3.02
C THR A 29 13.16 1.47 3.37
N GLY A 30 14.37 0.91 3.48
CA GLY A 30 14.61 -0.52 3.64
C GLY A 30 14.26 -1.39 2.42
N TYR A 31 13.74 -0.80 1.34
CA TYR A 31 13.37 -1.49 0.11
C TYR A 31 14.12 -0.90 -1.09
N ALA A 32 14.68 -1.76 -1.93
CA ALA A 32 15.32 -1.34 -3.18
C ALA A 32 14.30 -0.98 -4.26
N LYS A 33 13.19 -1.74 -4.31
CA LYS A 33 12.09 -1.48 -5.23
C LYS A 33 10.78 -2.09 -4.77
N ARG A 34 9.70 -1.59 -5.37
CA ARG A 34 8.35 -2.14 -5.24
C ARG A 34 7.78 -2.43 -6.62
N ILE A 35 7.10 -3.56 -6.77
CA ILE A 35 6.32 -3.89 -7.96
C ILE A 35 4.85 -3.85 -7.58
N LEU A 36 4.07 -2.98 -8.24
CA LEU A 36 2.67 -2.74 -7.93
C LEU A 36 1.79 -3.25 -9.07
N TRP A 37 0.69 -3.90 -8.72
CA TRP A 37 -0.38 -4.27 -9.64
C TRP A 37 -1.56 -3.33 -9.43
N VAL A 38 -1.75 -2.43 -10.38
CA VAL A 38 -2.76 -1.37 -10.31
C VAL A 38 -3.79 -1.62 -11.40
N THR A 39 -5.06 -1.77 -11.03
CA THR A 39 -6.14 -2.01 -12.00
C THR A 39 -6.22 -0.90 -13.04
N THR A 40 -6.49 -1.25 -14.30
CA THR A 40 -6.51 -0.27 -15.40
C THR A 40 -7.76 0.61 -15.43
N ASP A 41 -8.84 0.15 -14.79
CA ASP A 41 -10.15 0.80 -14.80
C ASP A 41 -10.36 1.78 -13.62
N THR A 42 -9.89 1.40 -12.44
CA THR A 42 -10.20 2.01 -11.15
C THR A 42 -8.96 2.48 -10.41
N PHE A 43 -7.77 2.16 -10.93
CA PHE A 43 -6.47 2.52 -10.37
C PHE A 43 -6.26 2.06 -8.91
N VAL A 44 -6.90 0.95 -8.53
CA VAL A 44 -6.73 0.32 -7.22
C VAL A 44 -5.51 -0.60 -7.26
N THR A 45 -4.64 -0.49 -6.26
CA THR A 45 -3.53 -1.43 -6.10
C THR A 45 -4.02 -2.73 -5.47
N LEU A 46 -3.99 -3.83 -6.22
CA LEU A 46 -4.40 -5.16 -5.75
C LEU A 46 -3.29 -5.91 -5.02
N LYS A 47 -2.04 -5.71 -5.48
CA LYS A 47 -0.87 -6.40 -4.97
C LYS A 47 0.35 -5.48 -4.99
N ILE A 48 1.23 -5.62 -4.01
CA ILE A 48 2.56 -5.01 -3.99
C ILE A 48 3.59 -6.05 -3.56
N ASP A 49 4.64 -6.23 -4.36
CA ASP A 49 5.82 -6.99 -3.98
C ASP A 49 6.96 -6.04 -3.59
N PHE A 50 7.55 -6.26 -2.42
CA PHE A 50 8.63 -5.46 -1.85
C PHE A 50 9.94 -6.22 -1.93
N TYR A 51 10.97 -5.59 -2.50
CA TYR A 51 12.29 -6.18 -2.67
C TYR A 51 13.31 -5.48 -1.77
N ASP A 52 14.20 -6.26 -1.16
CA ASP A 52 15.33 -5.75 -0.37
C ASP A 52 16.48 -5.28 -1.27
N HIS A 53 17.54 -4.72 -0.67
CA HIS A 53 18.75 -4.26 -1.37
C HIS A 53 19.56 -5.38 -2.04
N SER A 54 19.30 -6.65 -1.70
CA SER A 54 19.85 -7.82 -2.39
C SER A 54 18.94 -8.31 -3.51
N MET A 55 17.90 -7.56 -3.88
CA MET A 55 16.90 -7.88 -4.90
C MET A 55 16.12 -9.16 -4.61
N LYS A 56 16.01 -9.56 -3.34
CA LYS A 56 15.17 -10.68 -2.92
C LYS A 56 13.78 -10.20 -2.52
N LEU A 57 12.77 -11.00 -2.84
CA LEU A 57 11.38 -10.73 -2.43
C LEU A 57 11.31 -10.84 -0.89
N LEU A 58 11.01 -9.73 -0.24
CA LEU A 58 10.96 -9.61 1.20
C LEU A 58 9.53 -9.79 1.72
N LYS A 59 8.59 -9.04 1.12
CA LYS A 59 7.17 -9.04 1.50
C LYS A 59 6.26 -8.99 0.29
N THR A 60 5.05 -9.51 0.44
CA THR A 60 3.93 -9.32 -0.49
C THR A 60 2.73 -8.78 0.26
N GLN A 61 2.20 -7.65 -0.20
CA GLN A 61 0.93 -7.09 0.23
C GLN A 61 -0.16 -7.44 -0.76
N THR A 62 -1.32 -7.87 -0.28
CA THR A 62 -2.53 -8.05 -1.11
C THR A 62 -3.70 -7.28 -0.50
N ALA A 63 -4.52 -6.70 -1.37
CA ALA A 63 -5.66 -5.87 -1.01
C ALA A 63 -6.97 -6.61 -1.30
N HIS A 64 -7.84 -6.65 -0.29
CA HIS A 64 -9.09 -7.40 -0.26
C HIS A 64 -10.25 -6.49 0.14
N ASP A 65 -11.48 -6.96 -0.04
CA ASP A 65 -12.70 -6.24 0.32
C ASP A 65 -12.74 -4.81 -0.25
N ILE A 66 -12.51 -4.72 -1.57
CA ILE A 66 -12.46 -3.43 -2.28
C ILE A 66 -13.88 -2.88 -2.41
N LYS A 67 -14.11 -1.69 -1.86
CA LYS A 67 -15.39 -1.00 -1.86
C LYS A 67 -15.27 0.40 -2.44
N THR A 68 -16.37 0.88 -3.01
CA THR A 68 -16.53 2.28 -3.40
C THR A 68 -16.76 3.13 -2.16
N ILE A 69 -15.92 4.16 -1.95
CA ILE A 69 -15.98 5.04 -0.77
C ILE A 69 -16.60 6.40 -1.05
N LYS A 70 -16.41 6.95 -2.26
CA LYS A 70 -16.98 8.24 -2.68
C LYS A 70 -16.91 8.36 -4.20
N GLY A 71 -18.05 8.51 -4.86
CA GLY A 71 -18.12 8.59 -6.32
C GLY A 71 -17.47 7.37 -7.00
N LYS A 72 -16.37 7.59 -7.73
CA LYS A 72 -15.60 6.52 -8.39
C LYS A 72 -14.39 6.03 -7.58
N MET A 73 -14.16 6.58 -6.38
CA MET A 73 -13.01 6.21 -5.56
C MET A 73 -13.27 4.87 -4.89
N MET A 74 -12.39 3.89 -5.16
CA MET A 74 -12.42 2.58 -4.53
C MET A 74 -11.23 2.40 -3.59
N ARG A 75 -11.43 1.70 -2.48
CA ARG A 75 -10.39 1.37 -1.50
C ARG A 75 -10.64 -0.02 -0.91
N ALA A 76 -9.57 -0.70 -0.56
CA ALA A 76 -9.63 -1.93 0.21
C ALA A 76 -9.94 -1.64 1.68
N ASP A 77 -10.74 -2.49 2.30
CA ASP A 77 -10.97 -2.49 3.75
C ASP A 77 -10.15 -3.58 4.45
N LYS A 78 -9.48 -4.45 3.69
CA LYS A 78 -8.63 -5.50 4.24
C LYS A 78 -7.31 -5.59 3.50
N ILE A 79 -6.21 -5.62 4.24
CA ILE A 79 -4.86 -5.76 3.72
C ILE A 79 -4.19 -6.95 4.41
N LEU A 80 -3.62 -7.86 3.62
CA LEU A 80 -2.73 -8.90 4.10
C LEU A 80 -1.29 -8.52 3.73
N MET A 81 -0.39 -8.55 4.70
CA MET A 81 1.04 -8.43 4.49
C MET A 81 1.72 -9.75 4.87
N ALA A 82 2.28 -10.45 3.89
CA ALA A 82 3.07 -11.66 4.12
C ALA A 82 4.55 -11.31 4.02
N HIS A 83 5.33 -11.65 5.05
CA HIS A 83 6.76 -11.50 5.06
C HIS A 83 7.41 -12.87 4.90
N HIS A 84 8.10 -13.06 3.77
CA HIS A 84 8.51 -14.39 3.30
C HIS A 84 9.74 -14.93 4.03
N GLN A 85 10.70 -14.06 4.35
CA GLN A 85 11.94 -14.46 5.01
C GLN A 85 11.74 -14.90 6.47
N ASN A 86 10.86 -14.23 7.22
CA ASN A 86 10.58 -14.56 8.63
C ASN A 86 9.29 -15.38 8.82
N LYS A 87 8.60 -15.74 7.73
CA LYS A 87 7.34 -16.51 7.73
C LYS A 87 6.24 -15.91 8.61
N HIS A 88 6.22 -14.59 8.74
CA HIS A 88 5.22 -13.85 9.51
C HIS A 88 4.16 -13.24 8.59
N GLN A 89 2.93 -13.12 9.10
CA GLN A 89 1.84 -12.46 8.40
C GLN A 89 1.15 -11.46 9.31
N THR A 90 0.74 -10.33 8.73
CA THR A 90 -0.09 -9.32 9.38
C THR A 90 -1.35 -9.12 8.57
N VAL A 91 -2.50 -9.13 9.23
CA VAL A 91 -3.79 -8.78 8.64
C VAL A 91 -4.25 -7.47 9.26
N MET A 92 -4.58 -6.50 8.41
CA MET A 92 -5.21 -5.25 8.83
C MET A 92 -6.62 -5.21 8.24
N GLY A 93 -7.61 -4.95 9.09
CA GLY A 93 -9.00 -4.78 8.70
C GLY A 93 -9.51 -3.40 9.14
N LEU A 94 -10.30 -2.76 8.30
CA LEU A 94 -10.95 -1.50 8.57
C LEU A 94 -12.43 -1.74 8.90
N LEU A 95 -12.85 -1.35 10.10
CA LEU A 95 -14.23 -1.53 10.57
C LEU A 95 -15.15 -0.38 10.15
N GLU A 96 -14.65 0.85 10.26
CA GLU A 96 -15.40 2.06 9.93
C GLU A 96 -14.51 3.05 9.19
N ARG A 97 -15.10 3.76 8.22
CA ARG A 97 -14.44 4.83 7.48
C ARG A 97 -15.39 6.01 7.35
N LYS A 98 -14.94 7.18 7.82
CA LYS A 98 -15.59 8.47 7.56
C LYS A 98 -14.71 9.29 6.61
N ILE A 99 -15.33 9.95 5.64
CA ILE A 99 -14.66 10.68 4.56
C ILE A 99 -15.12 12.14 4.60
N ASP A 100 -14.21 13.06 4.34
CA ASP A 100 -14.43 14.51 4.40
C ASP A 100 -14.89 15.03 5.77
N GLU A 101 -14.52 14.33 6.84
CA GLU A 101 -14.70 14.85 8.20
C GLU A 101 -13.80 16.07 8.42
N ASN A 102 -14.34 17.08 9.08
CA ASN A 102 -13.57 18.26 9.48
C ASN A 102 -12.71 17.90 10.71
N ILE A 103 -11.43 17.61 10.49
CA ILE A 103 -10.45 17.32 11.54
C ILE A 103 -9.60 18.57 11.74
N ASP A 104 -9.55 19.07 12.98
CA ASP A 104 -8.77 20.24 13.34
C ASP A 104 -7.26 19.96 13.23
N ASP A 105 -6.50 20.93 12.69
CA ASP A 105 -5.06 20.80 12.47
C ASP A 105 -4.28 20.51 13.77
N SER A 106 -4.79 20.95 14.93
CA SER A 106 -4.16 20.70 16.23
C SER A 106 -4.06 19.22 16.59
N VAL A 107 -4.89 18.36 15.99
CA VAL A 107 -4.81 16.89 16.14
C VAL A 107 -3.48 16.36 15.58
N PHE A 108 -2.88 17.04 14.61
CA PHE A 108 -1.60 16.66 14.01
C PHE A 108 -0.39 17.31 14.71
N SER A 109 -0.52 17.63 16.01
CA SER A 109 0.58 18.16 16.83
C SER A 109 1.23 17.07 17.69
N GLU A 110 2.52 17.22 18.01
CA GLU A 110 3.23 16.32 18.94
C GLU A 110 2.52 16.23 20.30
N ARG A 111 1.98 17.36 20.77
CA ARG A 111 1.21 17.42 22.02
C ARG A 111 -0.03 16.53 21.94
N ALA A 112 -0.75 16.54 20.83
CA ALA A 112 -1.93 15.68 20.66
C ALA A 112 -1.56 14.20 20.76
N VAL A 113 -0.41 13.78 20.24
CA VAL A 113 0.04 12.37 20.31
C VAL A 113 0.54 11.99 21.71
N THR A 114 1.19 12.90 22.43
CA THR A 114 1.84 12.61 23.73
C THR A 114 0.96 12.84 24.96
N SER A 115 -0.15 13.59 24.81
CA SER A 115 -1.08 13.91 25.90
C SER A 115 -2.15 12.85 26.17
N PHE A 116 -2.22 11.79 25.38
CA PHE A 116 -2.97 10.57 25.71
C PHE A 116 -2.26 9.81 26.83
N LYS A 117 -2.36 10.33 28.07
CA LYS A 117 -2.03 9.60 29.30
C LYS A 117 -3.29 9.39 30.12
#